data_AF-A0A7C7CYF9-F1
#
_entry.id   AF-A0A7C7CYF9-F1
#
_cell.length_a   1.000
_cell.length_b   1.000
_cell.length_c   1.000
_cell.angle_alpha   90.00
_cell.angle_beta   90.00
_cell.angle_gamma   90.00
#
_symmetry.space_group_name_H-M   'P 1'
#
loop_
_entity.id
_entity.type
_entity.pdbx_description
1 polymer ?
#
loop_
_entity_poly.entity_id
_entity_poly.type
_entity_poly.pdbx_seq_one_letter_code
_entity_poly.pdbx_strand_id
1 'polypeptide(L)'
;TLETGQATEDDWNYNGTGTIDCMTDRYVKRNFGTQYDKARRVFELIDLITEARNDKKEDGTPMLSKYNILLHTLSYYFYSYVRTGKPYPRIFPGEALNTINSDRENYLREINEIASMAKEASELLNEVAADPRCNTRLAKRFGYEVENYLCLAEDYLTLCKMIDIADVDNCCFEYKIEKIKAMALQRKLARLALMTKFEETKEKFLLASHMRNHTIFMQFFADLEGYLANTKPEDVKLDFFDMRYLESEAFKKLR
;
A
#
# COMPACT_ATOMS: atom_id res chain seq x y z
N THR A 1 40.51 22.83 2.81
CA THR A 1 41.00 21.44 2.81
C THR A 1 39.78 20.57 2.90
N LEU A 2 39.40 19.93 1.79
CA LEU A 2 38.27 19.01 1.74
C LEU A 2 38.65 17.79 2.57
N GLU A 3 38.06 17.63 3.75
CA GLU A 3 38.11 16.37 4.48
C GLU A 3 37.36 15.34 3.64
N THR A 4 38.14 14.46 3.04
CA THR A 4 37.70 13.22 2.42
C THR A 4 36.83 12.46 3.41
N GLY A 5 35.53 12.35 3.11
CA GLY A 5 34.60 11.55 3.88
C GLY A 5 35.13 10.13 4.02
N GLN A 6 35.40 9.71 5.25
CA GLN A 6 35.62 8.31 5.55
C GLN A 6 34.33 7.57 5.23
N ALA A 7 34.39 6.71 4.19
CA ALA A 7 33.38 5.71 3.95
C ALA A 7 33.17 4.92 5.24
N THR A 8 31.97 5.00 5.81
CA THR A 8 31.64 4.26 7.02
C THR A 8 31.53 2.78 6.66
N GLU A 9 31.87 1.89 7.59
CA GLU A 9 31.85 0.41 7.46
C GLU A 9 30.49 -0.20 7.03
N ASP A 10 29.47 0.66 6.88
CA ASP A 10 28.11 0.37 6.45
C ASP A 10 27.81 0.78 4.99
N ASP A 11 28.82 1.23 4.22
CA ASP A 11 28.63 1.52 2.80
C ASP A 11 28.47 0.21 2.01
N TRP A 12 27.39 0.11 1.23
CA TRP A 12 27.00 -1.08 0.45
C TRP A 12 28.11 -1.60 -0.48
N ASN A 13 29.04 -0.73 -0.89
CA ASN A 13 30.15 -1.05 -1.79
C ASN A 13 31.52 -1.09 -1.10
N TYR A 14 31.57 -1.17 0.23
CA TYR A 14 32.85 -1.33 0.95
C TYR A 14 33.38 -2.77 0.82
N ASN A 15 34.68 -2.92 0.56
CA ASN A 15 35.31 -4.24 0.52
C ASN A 15 35.23 -4.89 1.91
N GLY A 16 34.58 -6.05 2.00
CA GLY A 16 34.35 -6.77 3.27
C GLY A 16 32.91 -6.71 3.79
N THR A 17 31.99 -6.08 3.04
CA THR A 17 30.58 -5.91 3.40
C THR A 17 29.77 -7.22 3.55
N GLY A 18 30.24 -8.32 2.95
CA GLY A 18 29.59 -9.64 3.05
C GLY A 18 28.35 -9.75 2.16
N THR A 19 27.40 -10.60 2.55
CA THR A 19 26.11 -10.75 1.86
C THR A 19 25.12 -9.66 2.27
N ILE A 20 23.97 -9.57 1.58
CA ILE A 20 22.85 -8.71 1.97
C ILE A 20 22.44 -8.98 3.42
N ASP A 21 22.36 -10.25 3.81
CA ASP A 21 22.05 -10.65 5.18
C ASP A 21 23.08 -10.15 6.19
N CYS A 22 24.38 -10.23 5.88
CA CYS A 22 25.42 -9.68 6.75
C CYS A 22 25.28 -8.17 6.94
N MET A 23 24.83 -7.46 5.91
CA MET A 23 24.56 -6.02 6.00
C MET A 23 23.32 -5.72 6.82
N THR A 24 22.21 -6.42 6.56
CA THR A 24 20.98 -6.24 7.33
C THR A 24 21.21 -6.55 8.80
N ASP A 25 21.93 -7.62 9.12
CA ASP A 25 22.30 -7.97 10.50
C ASP A 25 23.05 -6.84 11.22
N ARG A 26 24.13 -6.34 10.61
CA ARG A 26 24.93 -5.23 11.16
C ARG A 26 24.11 -3.97 11.32
N TYR A 27 23.31 -3.62 10.31
CA TYR A 27 22.43 -2.46 10.33
C TYR A 27 21.39 -2.53 11.46
N VAL A 28 20.72 -3.68 11.60
CA VAL A 28 19.70 -3.91 12.61
C VAL A 28 20.32 -3.87 14.01
N LYS A 29 21.45 -4.56 14.21
CA LYS A 29 22.16 -4.58 15.50
C LYS A 29 22.60 -3.19 15.93
N ARG A 30 23.16 -2.41 15.00
CA ARG A 30 23.60 -1.04 15.27
C ARG A 30 22.45 -0.11 15.67
N ASN A 31 21.31 -0.21 15.00
CA ASN A 31 20.22 0.76 15.18
C ASN A 31 19.20 0.37 16.24
N PHE A 32 18.99 -0.93 16.47
CA PHE A 32 17.89 -1.42 17.30
C PHE A 32 18.34 -2.25 18.51
N GLY A 33 19.62 -2.61 18.61
CA GLY A 33 20.27 -3.10 19.84
C GLY A 33 19.41 -4.06 20.69
N THR A 34 18.81 -3.54 21.77
CA THR A 34 17.99 -4.32 22.72
C THR A 34 16.72 -4.92 22.12
N GLN A 35 16.26 -4.44 20.97
CA GLN A 35 15.12 -4.97 20.22
C GLN A 35 15.56 -5.63 18.90
N TYR A 36 16.81 -6.10 18.83
CA TYR A 36 17.41 -6.69 17.63
C TYR A 36 16.52 -7.77 17.00
N ASP A 37 16.03 -8.76 17.77
CA ASP A 37 15.27 -9.89 17.19
C ASP A 37 13.97 -9.44 16.51
N LYS A 38 13.25 -8.50 17.14
CA LYS A 38 12.01 -7.93 16.58
C LYS A 38 12.31 -7.13 15.32
N ALA A 39 13.36 -6.30 15.37
CA ALA A 39 13.77 -5.53 14.21
C ALA A 39 14.29 -6.44 13.09
N ARG A 40 15.00 -7.53 13.38
CA ARG A 40 15.46 -8.49 12.35
C ARG A 40 14.26 -9.14 11.65
N ARG A 41 13.27 -9.58 12.43
CA ARG A 41 12.01 -10.13 11.90
C ARG A 41 11.27 -9.14 11.01
N VAL A 42 11.21 -7.86 11.40
CA VAL A 42 10.61 -6.80 10.57
C VAL A 42 11.28 -6.71 9.20
N PHE A 43 12.62 -6.75 9.15
CA PHE A 43 13.33 -6.66 7.88
C PHE A 43 13.12 -7.91 7.02
N GLU A 44 13.08 -9.10 7.62
CA GLU A 44 12.71 -10.33 6.90
C GLU A 44 11.30 -10.23 6.31
N LEU A 45 10.33 -9.69 7.05
CA LEU A 45 8.97 -9.46 6.55
C LEU A 45 8.95 -8.46 5.39
N ILE A 46 9.73 -7.37 5.47
CA ILE A 46 9.84 -6.39 4.38
C ILE A 46 10.45 -7.04 3.14
N ASP A 47 11.50 -7.85 3.29
CA ASP A 47 12.12 -8.57 2.18
C ASP A 47 11.12 -9.54 1.52
N LEU A 48 10.34 -10.27 2.31
CA LEU A 48 9.28 -11.16 1.80
C LEU A 48 8.14 -10.40 1.11
N ILE A 49 7.71 -9.27 1.66
CA ILE A 49 6.69 -8.40 1.04
C ILE A 49 7.19 -7.85 -0.30
N THR A 50 8.47 -7.51 -0.39
CA THR A 50 9.08 -6.88 -1.57
C THR A 50 9.81 -7.87 -2.48
N GLU A 51 9.59 -9.17 -2.27
CA GLU A 51 10.24 -10.22 -3.04
C GLU A 51 9.84 -10.18 -4.53
N ALA A 52 10.84 -9.98 -5.39
CA ALA A 52 10.70 -10.11 -6.83
C ALA A 52 10.92 -11.58 -7.23
N ARG A 53 9.84 -12.29 -7.55
CA ARG A 53 9.89 -13.66 -8.08
C ARG A 53 9.83 -13.65 -9.60
N ASN A 54 10.68 -14.45 -10.23
CA ASN A 54 10.70 -14.68 -11.67
C ASN A 54 10.26 -16.11 -12.03
N ASP A 55 9.69 -16.83 -11.05
CA ASP A 55 9.26 -18.21 -11.21
C ASP A 55 8.05 -18.31 -12.14
N LYS A 56 7.90 -19.50 -12.72
CA LYS A 56 6.76 -19.84 -13.58
C LYS A 56 5.97 -20.97 -12.94
N LYS A 57 4.65 -20.94 -13.12
CA LYS A 57 3.77 -22.07 -12.83
C LYS A 57 4.14 -23.25 -13.75
N GLU A 58 3.63 -24.44 -13.46
CA GLU A 58 3.89 -25.66 -14.26
C GLU A 58 3.49 -25.50 -15.74
N ASP A 59 2.49 -24.66 -16.03
CA ASP A 59 2.03 -24.34 -17.38
C ASP A 59 2.91 -23.30 -18.11
N GLY A 60 3.99 -22.82 -17.48
CA GLY A 60 4.91 -21.83 -18.03
C GLY A 60 4.46 -20.38 -17.89
N THR A 61 3.30 -20.10 -17.29
CA THR A 61 2.86 -18.73 -16.99
C THR A 61 3.63 -18.15 -15.79
N PRO A 62 3.91 -16.83 -15.74
CA PRO A 62 4.59 -16.23 -14.61
C PRO A 62 3.80 -16.40 -13.30
N MET A 63 4.49 -16.74 -12.21
CA MET A 63 3.90 -16.65 -10.87
C MET A 63 3.71 -15.19 -10.47
N LEU A 64 2.69 -14.94 -9.64
CA LEU A 64 2.49 -13.61 -9.07
C LEU A 64 3.64 -13.29 -8.10
N SER A 65 4.23 -12.12 -8.27
CA SER A 65 5.22 -11.56 -7.35
C SER A 65 4.58 -10.47 -6.51
N LYS A 66 4.79 -10.50 -5.19
CA LYS A 66 4.30 -9.49 -4.26
C LYS A 66 4.83 -8.09 -4.60
N TYR A 67 6.10 -7.99 -5.00
CA TYR A 67 6.68 -6.76 -5.54
C TYR A 67 5.88 -6.21 -6.73
N ASN A 68 5.60 -7.06 -7.74
CA ASN A 68 4.84 -6.65 -8.92
C ASN A 68 3.39 -6.27 -8.57
N ILE A 69 2.76 -6.97 -7.63
CA ILE A 69 1.43 -6.62 -7.13
C ILE A 69 1.47 -5.23 -6.48
N LEU A 70 2.31 -5.03 -5.47
CA LEU A 70 2.43 -3.75 -4.75
C LEU A 70 2.75 -2.58 -5.69
N LEU A 71 3.77 -2.76 -6.52
CA LEU A 71 4.29 -1.68 -7.34
C LEU A 71 3.42 -1.42 -8.57
N HIS A 72 3.11 -2.45 -9.37
CA HIS A 72 2.49 -2.25 -10.68
C HIS A 72 0.97 -2.41 -10.69
N THR A 73 0.38 -3.01 -9.65
CA THR A 73 -1.08 -3.22 -9.56
C THR A 73 -1.72 -2.31 -8.51
N LEU A 74 -1.17 -2.26 -7.28
CA LEU A 74 -1.81 -1.53 -6.19
C LEU A 74 -1.40 -0.05 -6.13
N SER A 75 -0.21 0.31 -6.60
CA SER A 75 0.25 1.72 -6.55
C SER A 75 -0.45 2.60 -7.57
N TYR A 76 -0.96 3.77 -7.14
CA TYR A 76 -1.52 4.78 -8.04
C TYR A 76 -0.52 5.26 -9.10
N TYR A 77 0.78 5.24 -8.79
CA TYR A 77 1.84 5.81 -9.63
C TYR A 77 1.71 5.41 -11.11
N PHE A 78 1.46 4.14 -11.42
CA PHE A 78 1.36 3.63 -12.80
C PHE A 78 0.04 3.97 -13.51
N TYR A 79 -0.96 4.44 -12.77
CA TYR A 79 -2.23 4.93 -13.29
C TYR A 79 -2.21 6.44 -13.55
N SER A 80 -1.17 7.14 -13.07
CA SER A 80 -0.98 8.58 -13.33
C SER A 80 -0.35 8.87 -14.69
N TYR A 81 0.34 7.90 -15.30
CA TYR A 81 1.05 8.11 -16.56
C TYR A 81 0.17 7.86 -17.79
N VAL A 82 0.29 8.77 -18.76
CA VAL A 82 -0.21 8.56 -20.13
C VAL A 82 0.52 7.35 -20.72
N ARG A 83 -0.25 6.38 -21.21
CA ARG A 83 0.28 5.18 -21.88
C ARG A 83 -0.38 5.03 -23.23
N THR A 84 0.42 4.85 -24.28
CA THR A 84 -0.07 4.63 -25.64
C THR A 84 -1.11 3.50 -25.67
N GLY A 85 -2.26 3.76 -26.30
CA GLY A 85 -3.35 2.78 -26.43
C GLY A 85 -4.25 2.63 -25.20
N LYS A 86 -4.10 3.47 -24.17
CA LYS A 86 -4.99 3.51 -23.00
C LYS A 86 -5.72 4.86 -22.92
N PRO A 87 -6.98 4.88 -22.43
CA PRO A 87 -7.69 6.15 -22.21
C PRO A 87 -6.95 7.00 -21.17
N TYR A 88 -7.04 8.32 -21.32
CA TYR A 88 -6.54 9.28 -20.35
C TYR A 88 -7.66 10.26 -19.94
N PRO A 89 -7.91 10.48 -18.64
CA PRO A 89 -7.25 9.82 -17.51
C PRO A 89 -7.58 8.31 -17.46
N ARG A 90 -6.69 7.51 -16.87
CA ARG A 90 -6.83 6.04 -16.76
C ARG A 90 -8.10 5.65 -15.97
N ILE A 91 -8.51 4.39 -15.95
CA ILE A 91 -9.64 4.01 -15.09
C ILE A 91 -9.08 3.55 -13.74
N PHE A 92 -9.16 4.40 -12.71
CA PHE A 92 -8.65 4.10 -11.37
C PHE A 92 -9.80 4.08 -10.35
N PRO A 93 -9.83 3.11 -9.42
CA PRO A 93 -9.00 1.90 -9.32
C PRO A 93 -9.44 0.76 -10.28
N GLY A 94 -10.40 1.00 -11.17
CA GLY A 94 -11.02 -0.05 -12.01
C GLY A 94 -10.07 -0.90 -12.84
N GLU A 95 -8.97 -0.36 -13.39
CA GLU A 95 -7.97 -1.16 -14.12
C GLU A 95 -7.24 -2.17 -13.23
N ALA A 96 -6.92 -1.78 -11.98
CA ALA A 96 -6.32 -2.67 -11.01
C ALA A 96 -7.32 -3.77 -10.60
N LEU A 97 -8.58 -3.39 -10.37
CA LEU A 97 -9.64 -4.35 -10.02
C LEU A 97 -9.91 -5.34 -11.16
N ASN A 98 -9.90 -4.91 -12.42
CA ASN A 98 -9.98 -5.81 -13.57
C ASN A 98 -8.83 -6.82 -13.58
N THR A 99 -7.60 -6.36 -13.30
CA THR A 99 -6.42 -7.23 -13.24
C THR A 99 -6.56 -8.26 -12.12
N ILE A 100 -6.90 -7.81 -10.91
CA ILE A 100 -7.14 -8.68 -9.75
C ILE A 100 -8.24 -9.70 -10.07
N ASN A 101 -9.37 -9.27 -10.64
CA ASN A 101 -10.50 -10.14 -10.89
C ASN A 101 -10.25 -11.21 -11.97
N SER A 102 -9.25 -11.01 -12.85
CA SER A 102 -8.87 -11.99 -13.87
C SER A 102 -8.22 -13.27 -13.31
N ASP A 103 -7.61 -13.19 -12.12
CA ASP A 103 -7.05 -14.33 -11.36
C ASP A 103 -7.30 -14.09 -9.86
N ARG A 104 -8.59 -13.89 -9.53
CA ARG A 104 -9.04 -13.35 -8.24
C ARG A 104 -8.50 -14.13 -7.05
N GLU A 105 -8.54 -15.45 -7.10
CA GLU A 105 -8.10 -16.30 -6.00
C GLU A 105 -6.61 -16.10 -5.70
N ASN A 106 -5.75 -16.15 -6.72
CA ASN A 106 -4.31 -16.00 -6.52
C ASN A 106 -3.95 -14.57 -6.11
N TYR A 107 -4.53 -13.54 -6.74
CA TYR A 107 -4.28 -12.15 -6.31
C TYR A 107 -4.73 -11.90 -4.88
N LEU A 108 -5.92 -12.35 -4.48
CA LEU A 108 -6.39 -12.16 -3.12
C LEU A 108 -5.55 -12.94 -2.11
N ARG A 109 -5.03 -14.13 -2.44
CA ARG A 109 -4.07 -14.84 -1.58
C ARG A 109 -2.83 -13.97 -1.33
N GLU A 110 -2.17 -13.50 -2.39
CA GLU A 110 -0.95 -12.71 -2.28
C GLU A 110 -1.19 -11.37 -1.54
N ILE A 111 -2.30 -10.68 -1.82
CA ILE A 111 -2.64 -9.41 -1.16
C ILE A 111 -2.94 -9.63 0.33
N ASN A 112 -3.62 -10.72 0.70
CA ASN A 112 -3.82 -11.08 2.11
C ASN A 112 -2.49 -11.41 2.82
N GLU A 113 -1.57 -12.12 2.15
CA GLU A 113 -0.24 -12.38 2.70
C GLU A 113 0.55 -11.08 2.93
N ILE A 114 0.52 -10.15 1.97
CA ILE A 114 1.12 -8.81 2.13
C ILE A 114 0.52 -8.10 3.35
N ALA A 115 -0.82 -8.06 3.46
CA ALA A 115 -1.49 -7.43 4.59
C ALA A 115 -1.10 -8.06 5.93
N SER A 116 -1.06 -9.39 6.00
CA SER A 116 -0.69 -10.14 7.20
C SER A 116 0.74 -9.81 7.66
N MET A 117 1.70 -9.89 6.74
CA MET A 117 3.11 -9.59 7.03
C MET A 117 3.32 -8.12 7.39
N ALA A 118 2.65 -7.20 6.70
CA ALA A 118 2.77 -5.77 6.97
C ALA A 118 2.18 -5.39 8.33
N LYS A 119 1.10 -6.06 8.74
CA LYS A 119 0.49 -5.90 10.06
C LYS A 119 1.44 -6.40 11.16
N GLU A 120 1.98 -7.61 11.03
CA GLU A 120 2.99 -8.15 11.98
C GLU A 120 4.19 -7.19 12.09
N ALA A 121 4.71 -6.70 10.96
CA ALA A 121 5.83 -5.78 10.95
C ALA A 121 5.51 -4.42 11.61
N SER A 122 4.29 -3.89 11.41
CA SER A 122 3.83 -2.67 12.07
C SER A 122 3.75 -2.83 13.59
N GLU A 123 3.17 -3.93 14.07
CA GLU A 123 3.08 -4.23 15.50
C GLU A 123 4.47 -4.31 16.15
N LEU A 124 5.40 -5.05 15.53
CA LEU A 124 6.79 -5.14 15.99
C LEU A 124 7.50 -3.77 15.98
N LEU A 125 7.32 -2.96 14.93
CA LEU A 125 7.94 -1.64 14.84
C LEU A 125 7.38 -0.65 15.87
N ASN A 126 6.11 -0.77 16.24
CA ASN A 126 5.53 0.04 17.32
C ASN A 126 6.20 -0.29 18.67
N GLU A 127 6.48 -1.56 18.94
CA GLU A 127 7.23 -1.96 20.13
C GLU A 127 8.69 -1.47 20.09
N VAL A 128 9.37 -1.61 18.94
CA VAL A 128 10.74 -1.11 18.76
C VAL A 128 10.81 0.42 18.92
N ALA A 129 9.82 1.15 18.37
CA ALA A 129 9.75 2.60 18.46
C ALA A 129 9.43 3.11 19.87
N ALA A 130 8.83 2.28 20.73
CA ALA A 130 8.53 2.61 22.12
C ALA A 130 9.75 2.47 23.04
N ASP A 131 10.81 1.75 22.63
CA ASP A 131 12.04 1.58 23.42
C ASP A 131 13.02 2.75 23.17
N PRO A 132 13.24 3.67 24.14
CA PRO A 132 14.11 4.83 23.96
C PRO A 132 15.59 4.47 23.80
N ARG A 133 15.98 3.22 24.04
CA ARG A 133 17.35 2.72 23.82
C ARG A 133 17.61 2.39 22.35
N CYS A 134 16.57 2.34 21.52
CA CYS A 134 16.64 2.08 20.09
C CYS A 134 16.61 3.38 19.28
N ASN A 135 16.96 3.31 17.99
CA ASN A 135 16.76 4.41 17.06
C ASN A 135 15.26 4.57 16.72
N THR A 136 14.51 5.19 17.64
CA THR A 136 13.05 5.34 17.57
C THR A 136 12.61 6.12 16.32
N ARG A 137 13.39 7.11 15.89
CA ARG A 137 13.13 7.85 14.64
C ARG A 137 13.16 6.92 13.43
N LEU A 138 14.16 6.05 13.34
CA LEU A 138 14.28 5.11 12.25
C LEU A 138 13.19 4.03 12.30
N ALA A 139 12.86 3.53 13.49
CA ALA A 139 11.75 2.59 13.67
C ALA A 139 10.42 3.19 13.19
N LYS A 140 10.13 4.45 13.53
CA LYS A 140 8.93 5.16 13.03
C LYS A 140 8.92 5.33 11.51
N ARG A 141 10.08 5.55 10.90
CA ARG A 141 10.21 5.66 9.43
C ARG A 141 9.89 4.34 8.72
N PHE A 142 10.47 3.24 9.18
CA PHE A 142 10.10 1.91 8.67
C PHE A 142 8.63 1.58 8.99
N GLY A 143 8.16 2.04 10.15
CA GLY A 143 6.77 1.91 10.57
C GLY A 143 5.78 2.57 9.61
N TYR A 144 6.16 3.68 8.98
CA TYR A 144 5.36 4.25 7.90
C TYR A 144 5.39 3.39 6.62
N GLU A 145 6.55 2.85 6.22
CA GLU A 145 6.65 2.04 4.99
C GLU A 145 5.78 0.79 5.07
N VAL A 146 5.84 0.05 6.18
CA VAL A 146 5.03 -1.17 6.35
C VAL A 146 3.54 -0.84 6.45
N GLU A 147 3.17 0.26 7.10
CA GLU A 147 1.77 0.69 7.15
C GLU A 147 1.25 1.20 5.81
N ASN A 148 2.12 1.75 4.96
CA ASN A 148 1.76 2.08 3.59
C ASN A 148 1.44 0.80 2.78
N TYR A 149 2.26 -0.25 2.91
CA TYR A 149 1.97 -1.55 2.28
C TYR A 149 0.66 -2.15 2.79
N LEU A 150 0.45 -2.15 4.11
CA LEU A 150 -0.79 -2.61 4.73
C LEU A 150 -2.00 -1.82 4.20
N CYS A 151 -1.91 -0.49 4.19
CA CYS A 151 -2.99 0.38 3.76
C CYS A 151 -3.35 0.16 2.28
N LEU A 152 -2.35 0.00 1.40
CA LEU A 152 -2.57 -0.37 0.01
C LEU A 152 -3.26 -1.73 -0.13
N ALA A 153 -2.77 -2.76 0.56
CA ALA A 153 -3.36 -4.09 0.49
C ALA A 153 -4.82 -4.08 0.98
N GLU A 154 -5.08 -3.47 2.13
CA GLU A 154 -6.42 -3.39 2.70
C GLU A 154 -7.39 -2.56 1.87
N ASP A 155 -6.94 -1.50 1.18
CA ASP A 155 -7.79 -0.73 0.26
C ASP A 155 -8.36 -1.65 -0.83
N TYR A 156 -7.52 -2.47 -1.46
CA TYR A 156 -7.93 -3.36 -2.53
C TYR A 156 -8.70 -4.59 -2.02
N LEU A 157 -8.34 -5.14 -0.87
CA LEU A 157 -9.16 -6.18 -0.22
C LEU A 157 -10.56 -5.65 0.11
N THR A 158 -10.64 -4.40 0.55
CA THR A 158 -11.91 -3.73 0.86
C THR A 158 -12.72 -3.51 -0.39
N LEU A 159 -12.12 -3.02 -1.47
CA LEU A 159 -12.79 -2.87 -2.77
C LEU A 159 -13.31 -4.21 -3.30
N CYS A 160 -12.53 -5.29 -3.20
CA CYS A 160 -12.98 -6.61 -3.62
C CYS A 160 -14.19 -7.09 -2.79
N LYS A 161 -14.18 -6.85 -1.47
CA LYS A 161 -15.33 -7.13 -0.61
C LYS A 161 -16.55 -6.27 -0.96
N MET A 162 -16.36 -5.01 -1.36
CA MET A 162 -17.46 -4.14 -1.80
C MET A 162 -18.09 -4.67 -3.09
N ILE A 163 -17.29 -5.20 -4.02
CA ILE A 163 -17.78 -5.92 -5.21
C ILE A 163 -18.63 -7.12 -4.79
N ASP A 164 -18.09 -7.97 -3.89
CA ASP A 164 -18.83 -9.14 -3.41
C ASP A 164 -20.17 -8.75 -2.78
N ILE A 165 -20.23 -7.64 -2.02
CA ILE A 165 -21.48 -7.13 -1.43
C ILE A 165 -22.45 -6.62 -2.49
N ALA A 166 -21.96 -5.94 -3.53
CA ALA A 166 -22.77 -5.43 -4.62
C ALA A 166 -23.47 -6.59 -5.38
N ASP A 167 -22.75 -7.68 -5.61
CA ASP A 167 -23.19 -8.84 -6.40
C ASP A 167 -24.14 -9.81 -5.65
N VAL A 168 -24.38 -9.63 -4.34
CA VAL A 168 -25.28 -10.53 -3.58
C VAL A 168 -26.75 -10.25 -3.88
N ASP A 169 -27.40 -11.06 -4.71
CA ASP A 169 -28.80 -10.82 -5.13
C ASP A 169 -29.83 -10.78 -3.98
N ASN A 170 -29.61 -11.54 -2.91
CA ASN A 170 -30.61 -11.76 -1.85
C ASN A 170 -30.56 -10.74 -0.70
N CYS A 171 -29.90 -9.60 -0.88
CA CYS A 171 -29.76 -8.58 0.17
C CYS A 171 -30.45 -7.28 -0.23
N CYS A 172 -31.14 -6.65 0.74
CA CYS A 172 -31.74 -5.33 0.60
C CYS A 172 -30.70 -4.33 0.05
N PHE A 173 -31.07 -3.62 -1.01
CA PHE A 173 -30.16 -2.76 -1.75
C PHE A 173 -29.65 -1.58 -0.89
N GLU A 174 -30.53 -1.02 -0.06
CA GLU A 174 -30.20 0.02 0.91
C GLU A 174 -29.17 -0.48 1.94
N TYR A 175 -29.30 -1.73 2.39
CA TYR A 175 -28.31 -2.33 3.29
C TYR A 175 -26.94 -2.46 2.62
N LYS A 176 -26.89 -2.86 1.34
CA LYS A 176 -25.63 -2.92 0.58
C LYS A 176 -24.97 -1.54 0.50
N ILE A 177 -25.75 -0.51 0.16
CA ILE A 177 -25.28 0.88 0.09
C ILE A 177 -24.67 1.30 1.43
N GLU A 178 -25.39 1.12 2.53
CA GLU A 178 -24.91 1.53 3.85
C GLU A 178 -23.62 0.81 4.25
N LYS A 179 -23.52 -0.49 3.94
CA LYS A 179 -22.32 -1.28 4.23
C LYS A 179 -21.11 -0.82 3.41
N ILE A 180 -21.29 -0.62 2.10
CA ILE A 180 -20.20 -0.13 1.21
C ILE A 180 -19.80 1.29 1.62
N LYS A 181 -20.75 2.17 1.91
CA LYS A 181 -20.50 3.54 2.39
C LYS A 181 -19.66 3.55 3.67
N ALA A 182 -20.01 2.71 4.65
CA ALA A 182 -19.24 2.60 5.90
C ALA A 182 -17.81 2.10 5.64
N MET A 183 -17.63 1.12 4.76
CA MET A 183 -16.29 0.63 4.38
C MET A 183 -15.48 1.72 3.67
N ALA A 184 -16.08 2.51 2.77
CA ALA A 184 -15.43 3.62 2.10
C ALA A 184 -14.97 4.69 3.09
N LEU A 185 -15.83 5.06 4.05
CA LEU A 185 -15.47 5.97 5.15
C LEU A 185 -14.26 5.46 5.94
N GLN A 186 -14.24 4.17 6.30
CA GLN A 186 -13.13 3.57 7.04
C GLN A 186 -11.81 3.66 6.26
N ARG A 187 -11.83 3.40 4.95
CA ARG A 187 -10.62 3.52 4.11
C ARG A 187 -10.16 4.95 3.93
N LYS A 188 -11.08 5.91 3.77
CA LYS A 188 -10.78 7.34 3.79
C LYS A 188 -10.03 7.74 5.07
N LEU A 189 -10.54 7.33 6.24
CA LEU A 189 -9.92 7.62 7.53
C LEU A 189 -8.56 6.95 7.70
N ALA A 190 -8.41 5.70 7.27
CA ALA A 190 -7.12 5.00 7.29
C ALA A 190 -6.06 5.72 6.44
N ARG A 191 -6.44 6.23 5.27
CA ARG A 191 -5.55 7.03 4.42
C ARG A 191 -5.15 8.36 5.08
N LEU A 192 -6.09 9.05 5.71
CA LEU A 192 -5.78 10.28 6.47
C LEU A 192 -4.80 10.01 7.62
N ALA A 193 -5.01 8.93 8.38
CA ALA A 193 -4.09 8.55 9.45
C ALA A 193 -2.68 8.25 8.93
N LEU A 194 -2.57 7.54 7.80
CA LEU A 194 -1.29 7.27 7.16
C LEU A 194 -0.60 8.56 6.67
N MET A 195 -1.37 9.52 6.12
CA MET A 195 -0.87 10.82 5.70
C MET A 195 -0.32 11.62 6.89
N THR A 196 -1.00 11.64 8.04
CA THR A 196 -0.48 12.27 9.26
C THR A 196 0.84 11.63 9.69
N LYS A 197 0.92 10.30 9.71
CA LYS A 197 2.16 9.58 10.05
C LYS A 197 3.29 9.89 9.08
N PHE A 198 2.97 10.05 7.79
CA PHE A 198 3.95 10.42 6.78
C PHE A 198 4.58 11.80 7.07
N GLU A 199 3.74 12.80 7.35
CA GLU A 199 4.18 14.16 7.69
C GLU A 199 5.09 14.19 8.93
N GLU A 200 4.80 13.36 9.92
CA GLU A 200 5.56 13.28 11.18
C GLU A 200 6.90 12.56 11.03
N THR A 201 7.01 11.59 10.12
CA THR A 201 8.12 10.63 10.13
C THR A 201 9.08 10.74 8.96
N LYS A 202 8.62 11.20 7.79
CA LYS A 202 9.39 11.18 6.54
C LYS A 202 9.97 12.53 6.17
N GLU A 203 11.00 12.51 5.32
CA GLU A 203 11.70 13.72 4.91
C GLU A 203 10.81 14.69 4.13
N LYS A 204 10.96 15.99 4.41
CA LYS A 204 10.18 17.06 3.78
C LYS A 204 10.22 17.03 2.24
N PHE A 205 11.34 16.62 1.65
CA PHE A 205 11.48 16.55 0.19
C PHE A 205 10.64 15.43 -0.45
N LEU A 206 10.23 14.42 0.31
CA LEU A 206 9.32 13.35 -0.16
C LEU A 206 7.85 13.75 -0.08
N LEU A 207 7.52 14.81 0.68
CA LEU A 207 6.14 15.13 1.03
C LEU A 207 5.26 15.37 -0.20
N ALA A 208 5.71 16.22 -1.12
CA ALA A 208 4.87 16.64 -2.25
C ALA A 208 4.42 15.47 -3.15
N SER A 209 5.33 14.56 -3.50
CA SER A 209 5.02 13.46 -4.41
C SER A 209 4.20 12.36 -3.75
N HIS A 210 4.55 11.96 -2.52
CA HIS A 210 3.86 10.87 -1.82
C HIS A 210 2.50 11.32 -1.28
N MET A 211 2.38 12.55 -0.77
CA MET A 211 1.08 13.08 -0.32
C MET A 211 0.09 13.13 -1.46
N ARG A 212 0.51 13.57 -2.66
CA ARG A 212 -0.36 13.53 -3.86
C ARG A 212 -0.93 12.13 -4.09
N ASN A 213 -0.09 11.09 -4.04
CA ASN A 213 -0.54 9.71 -4.26
C ASN A 213 -1.55 9.27 -3.19
N HIS A 214 -1.30 9.60 -1.91
CA HIS A 214 -2.24 9.29 -0.84
C HIS A 214 -3.56 10.06 -0.95
N THR A 215 -3.50 11.34 -1.34
CA THR A 215 -4.70 12.18 -1.53
C THR A 215 -5.61 11.58 -2.60
N ILE A 216 -5.07 10.92 -3.63
CA ILE A 216 -5.89 10.31 -4.68
C ILE A 216 -6.70 9.12 -4.15
N PHE A 217 -6.08 8.20 -3.40
CA PHE A 217 -6.83 7.13 -2.73
C PHE A 217 -7.85 7.70 -1.74
N MET A 218 -7.43 8.66 -0.91
CA MET A 218 -8.31 9.30 0.08
C MET A 218 -9.53 9.94 -0.60
N GLN A 219 -9.30 10.73 -1.65
CA GLN A 219 -10.34 11.43 -2.39
C GLN A 219 -11.25 10.45 -3.14
N PHE A 220 -10.71 9.35 -3.69
CA PHE A 220 -11.53 8.31 -4.30
C PHE A 220 -12.52 7.71 -3.28
N PHE A 221 -12.07 7.33 -2.08
CA PHE A 221 -12.97 6.82 -1.06
C PHE A 221 -13.94 7.87 -0.53
N ALA A 222 -13.53 9.15 -0.47
CA ALA A 222 -14.41 10.26 -0.13
C ALA A 222 -15.52 10.46 -1.17
N ASP A 223 -15.17 10.38 -2.46
CA ASP A 223 -16.12 10.50 -3.56
C ASP A 223 -17.10 9.33 -3.59
N LEU A 224 -16.63 8.10 -3.35
CA LEU A 224 -17.50 6.92 -3.23
C LEU A 224 -18.46 7.05 -2.05
N GLU A 225 -17.97 7.46 -0.88
CA GLU A 225 -18.80 7.68 0.30
C GLU A 225 -19.83 8.79 0.07
N GLY A 226 -19.39 9.92 -0.49
CA GLY A 226 -20.26 11.05 -0.80
C GLY A 226 -21.30 10.73 -1.87
N TYR A 227 -20.94 9.96 -2.89
CA TYR A 227 -21.86 9.48 -3.91
C TYR A 227 -22.97 8.62 -3.29
N LEU A 228 -22.60 7.65 -2.45
CA LEU A 228 -23.56 6.77 -1.77
C LEU A 228 -24.42 7.50 -0.73
N ALA A 229 -23.89 8.55 -0.10
CA ALA A 229 -24.64 9.35 0.88
C ALA A 229 -25.67 10.28 0.22
N ASN A 230 -25.41 10.76 -0.99
CA ASN A 230 -26.19 11.84 -1.63
C ASN A 230 -26.98 11.39 -2.87
N THR A 231 -26.90 10.12 -3.25
CA THR A 231 -27.64 9.56 -4.39
C THR A 231 -28.80 8.71 -3.86
N LYS A 232 -29.97 8.84 -4.47
CA LYS A 232 -31.11 8.00 -4.13
C LYS A 232 -30.79 6.53 -4.46
N PRO A 233 -31.22 5.55 -3.66
CA PRO A 233 -30.90 4.15 -3.91
C PRO A 233 -31.20 3.69 -5.34
N GLU A 234 -32.34 4.05 -5.91
CA GLU A 234 -32.73 3.70 -7.27
C GLU A 234 -31.78 4.23 -8.38
N ASP A 235 -31.01 5.27 -8.10
CA ASP A 235 -30.07 5.91 -9.02
C ASP A 235 -28.60 5.47 -8.79
N VAL A 236 -28.35 4.66 -7.75
CA VAL A 236 -27.00 4.21 -7.40
C VAL A 236 -26.51 3.15 -8.40
N LYS A 237 -25.32 3.39 -8.93
CA LYS A 237 -24.54 2.43 -9.72
C LYS A 237 -23.41 1.89 -8.86
N LEU A 238 -23.15 0.58 -8.96
CA LEU A 238 -22.07 -0.12 -8.26
C LEU A 238 -21.14 -0.85 -9.26
N ASP A 239 -20.75 -0.15 -10.34
CA ASP A 239 -19.77 -0.67 -11.29
C ASP A 239 -18.36 -0.31 -10.82
N PHE A 240 -17.76 -1.18 -10.02
CA PHE A 240 -16.40 -0.99 -9.49
C PHE A 240 -15.30 -1.06 -10.57
N PHE A 241 -15.63 -1.51 -11.79
CA PHE A 241 -14.67 -1.59 -12.89
C PHE A 241 -14.62 -0.29 -13.70
N ASP A 242 -15.67 0.54 -13.64
CA ASP A 242 -15.72 1.90 -14.19
C ASP A 242 -16.51 2.87 -13.29
N MET A 243 -15.82 3.45 -12.30
CA MET A 243 -16.39 4.42 -11.37
C MET A 243 -16.22 5.88 -11.80
N ARG A 244 -16.06 6.19 -13.09
CA ARG A 244 -15.87 7.59 -13.51
C ARG A 244 -17.06 8.50 -13.20
N TYR A 245 -18.25 7.92 -13.00
CA TYR A 245 -19.48 8.65 -12.69
C TYR A 245 -19.49 9.28 -11.28
N LEU A 246 -18.65 8.81 -10.35
CA LEU A 246 -18.56 9.38 -9.00
C LEU A 246 -17.38 10.36 -8.82
N GLU A 247 -16.52 10.52 -9.83
CA GLU A 247 -15.34 11.38 -9.73
C GLU A 247 -15.71 12.86 -9.54
N SER A 248 -15.34 13.42 -8.39
CA SER A 248 -15.49 14.84 -8.10
C SER A 248 -14.52 15.70 -8.90
N GLU A 249 -14.79 17.00 -8.97
CA GLU A 249 -13.85 17.98 -9.54
C GLU A 249 -12.52 18.03 -8.77
N ALA A 250 -12.53 17.74 -7.47
CA ALA A 250 -11.31 17.63 -6.67
C ALA A 250 -10.47 16.42 -7.13
N PHE A 251 -11.11 15.27 -7.30
CA PHE A 251 -10.45 14.07 -7.80
C PHE A 251 -9.87 14.28 -9.18
N LYS A 252 -10.64 14.85 -10.12
CA LYS A 252 -10.16 15.16 -11.48
C LYS A 252 -8.94 16.07 -11.50
N LYS A 253 -8.88 17.08 -10.61
CA LYS A 253 -7.72 17.99 -10.51
C LYS A 253 -6.46 17.33 -9.96
N LEU A 254 -6.57 16.24 -9.20
CA LEU A 254 -5.42 15.52 -8.65
C LEU A 254 -4.73 14.63 -9.69
N ARG A 255 -5.44 14.25 -10.76
CA ARG A 255 -5.01 13.30 -11.78
C ARG A 255 -4.22 13.97 -12.90
#